data_AF-E4X5H7-F1
#
_entry.id   AF-E4X5H7-F1
#
_cell.length_a   1.000
_cell.length_b   1.000
_cell.length_c   1.000
_cell.angle_alpha   90.00
_cell.angle_beta   90.00
_cell.angle_gamma   90.00
#
_symmetry.space_group_name_H-M   'P 1'
#
loop_
_entity.id
_entity.type
_entity.pdbx_description
1 polymer ?
#
loop_
_entity_poly.entity_id
_entity_poly.type
_entity_poly.pdbx_seq_one_letter_code
_entity_poly.pdbx_strand_id
1 'polypeptide(L)'
;MLVRGINVLPRRTLILGRPLLGPKKKKKGGAGGGGKAVTVKVPDPETDFVKLTTTCCGVNIHSENVLEMYEWTDEQKKTLFDEPKLKPDSEYPDWLWTEDFLTDINSINIESIEPGTDLYWKKFEALEKQYNDLYFAWHEEYRENQLPPLHELEFKSHFPNVEIKPRAKSLKNRIIKSAPYASQ
;
A
#
# COMPACT_ATOMS: atom_id res chain seq x y z
N MET A 1 -35.38 6.10 19.19
CA MET A 1 -34.14 6.90 19.06
C MET A 1 -33.08 6.28 19.95
N LEU A 2 -32.06 5.66 19.36
CA LEU A 2 -30.87 5.17 20.07
C LEU A 2 -29.67 5.45 19.16
N VAL A 3 -28.94 6.52 19.49
CA VAL A 3 -27.70 6.93 18.82
C VAL A 3 -26.62 5.95 19.28
N ARG A 4 -26.14 5.09 18.37
CA ARG A 4 -24.97 4.24 18.63
C ARG A 4 -23.72 5.10 18.48
N GLY A 5 -23.05 5.39 19.59
CA GLY A 5 -21.75 6.05 19.62
C GLY A 5 -20.71 5.23 18.87
N ILE A 6 -20.16 5.81 17.81
CA ILE A 6 -19.04 5.26 17.06
C ILE A 6 -17.77 5.66 17.84
N ASN A 7 -17.29 4.77 18.70
CA ASN A 7 -15.98 4.90 19.33
C ASN A 7 -14.90 4.62 18.28
N VAL A 8 -14.36 5.67 17.67
CA VAL A 8 -13.19 5.61 16.80
C VAL A 8 -11.94 5.65 17.69
N LEU A 9 -11.52 4.50 18.21
CA LEU A 9 -10.19 4.36 18.78
C LEU A 9 -9.19 4.11 17.63
N PRO A 10 -8.08 4.88 17.54
CA PRO A 10 -7.04 4.61 16.57
C PRO A 10 -6.30 3.32 16.95
N ARG A 11 -6.66 2.21 16.30
CA ARG A 11 -5.83 1.00 16.35
C ARG A 11 -4.65 1.24 15.42
N ARG A 12 -3.43 1.32 15.98
CA ARG A 12 -2.18 1.17 15.22
C ARG A 12 -2.18 -0.24 14.60
N THR A 13 -2.72 -0.37 13.39
CA THR A 13 -2.61 -1.60 12.61
C THR A 13 -1.25 -1.58 11.93
N LEU A 14 -0.39 -2.54 12.27
CA LEU A 14 0.77 -2.86 11.47
C LEU A 14 0.27 -3.34 10.09
N ILE A 15 0.34 -2.46 9.10
CA ILE A 15 0.06 -2.82 7.71
C ILE A 15 1.27 -3.61 7.21
N LEU A 16 1.25 -4.92 7.45
CA LEU A 16 2.09 -5.84 6.70
C LEU A 16 1.61 -5.78 5.25
N GLY A 17 2.45 -5.23 4.36
CA GLY A 17 2.16 -5.08 2.95
C GLY A 17 1.65 -6.40 2.38
N ARG A 18 0.39 -6.42 1.93
CA ARG A 18 -0.13 -7.56 1.17
C ARG A 18 0.67 -7.66 -0.12
N PRO A 19 1.39 -8.76 -0.40
CA PRO A 19 1.88 -8.97 -1.75
C PRO A 19 0.65 -9.03 -2.68
N LEU A 20 0.67 -8.23 -3.75
CA LEU A 20 -0.40 -8.04 -4.72
C LEU A 20 -0.72 -9.31 -5.57
N LEU A 21 -0.24 -10.48 -5.16
CA LEU A 21 -0.43 -11.78 -5.79
C LEU A 21 -1.12 -12.76 -4.81
N GLY A 22 -2.30 -12.39 -4.32
CA GLY A 22 -3.24 -13.35 -3.73
C GLY A 22 -3.98 -14.11 -4.84
N PRO A 23 -4.27 -15.42 -4.69
CA PRO A 23 -4.91 -16.20 -5.75
C PRO A 23 -6.33 -15.68 -6.02
N LYS A 24 -6.61 -15.35 -7.28
CA LYS A 24 -7.97 -15.07 -7.79
C LYS A 24 -8.91 -16.18 -7.32
N LYS A 25 -10.06 -15.81 -6.72
CA LYS A 25 -11.14 -16.75 -6.37
C LYS A 25 -11.46 -17.64 -7.58
N LYS A 26 -11.08 -18.92 -7.53
CA LYS A 26 -11.48 -19.91 -8.53
C LYS A 26 -12.98 -20.19 -8.36
N LYS A 27 -13.72 -20.12 -9.47
CA LYS A 27 -15.10 -20.60 -9.61
C LYS A 27 -15.20 -22.02 -9.04
N LYS A 28 -16.28 -22.27 -8.29
CA LYS A 28 -16.70 -23.60 -7.84
C LYS A 28 -16.72 -24.57 -9.02
N GLY A 29 -15.94 -25.65 -8.93
CA GLY A 29 -15.97 -26.75 -9.89
C GLY A 29 -14.58 -27.33 -10.11
N GLY A 30 -14.21 -28.33 -9.31
CA GLY A 30 -12.97 -29.07 -9.48
C GLY A 30 -12.47 -29.64 -8.16
N ALA A 31 -12.89 -30.87 -7.87
CA ALA A 31 -12.30 -31.70 -6.84
C ALA A 31 -10.86 -32.05 -7.26
N GLY A 32 -9.91 -31.22 -6.84
CA GLY A 32 -8.49 -31.44 -7.01
C GLY A 32 -7.80 -31.01 -5.72
N GLY A 33 -7.08 -31.95 -5.11
CA GLY A 33 -6.42 -31.88 -3.80
C GLY A 33 -6.17 -30.47 -3.28
N GLY A 34 -7.02 -30.06 -2.34
CA GLY A 34 -6.80 -28.85 -1.57
C GLY A 34 -5.55 -29.04 -0.72
N GLY A 35 -4.42 -28.50 -1.18
CA GLY A 35 -3.28 -28.25 -0.29
C GLY A 35 -3.82 -27.52 0.93
N LYS A 36 -3.59 -28.06 2.12
CA LYS A 36 -4.02 -27.44 3.37
C LYS A 36 -3.56 -26.00 3.34
N ALA A 37 -4.50 -25.06 3.33
CA ALA A 37 -4.18 -23.65 3.47
C ALA A 37 -3.43 -23.51 4.79
N VAL A 38 -2.12 -23.24 4.71
CA VAL A 38 -1.29 -22.99 5.89
C VAL A 38 -1.80 -21.68 6.48
N THR A 39 -2.54 -21.78 7.57
CA THR A 39 -2.95 -20.60 8.35
C THR A 39 -1.73 -20.13 9.13
N VAL A 40 -1.18 -18.97 8.74
CA VAL A 40 -0.13 -18.31 9.52
C VAL A 40 -0.75 -17.89 10.84
N LYS A 41 -0.39 -18.59 11.92
CA LYS A 41 -0.76 -18.20 13.28
C LYS A 41 0.14 -17.06 13.71
N VAL A 42 -0.46 -15.96 14.15
CA VAL A 42 0.29 -14.87 14.81
C VAL A 42 0.64 -15.38 16.22
N PRO A 43 1.91 -15.30 16.66
CA PRO A 43 2.29 -15.65 18.02
C PRO A 43 1.52 -14.83 19.04
N ASP A 44 1.15 -15.44 20.16
CA ASP A 44 0.48 -14.73 21.24
C ASP A 44 1.46 -13.73 21.89
N PRO A 45 1.05 -12.48 22.12
CA PRO A 45 1.90 -11.49 22.78
C PRO A 45 2.11 -11.85 24.25
N GLU A 46 3.29 -11.55 24.77
CA GLU A 46 3.58 -11.71 26.20
C GLU A 46 2.77 -10.71 27.04
N THR A 47 2.37 -11.13 28.24
CA THR A 47 1.50 -10.34 29.13
C THR A 47 2.16 -9.95 30.45
N ASP A 48 3.39 -10.41 30.70
CA ASP A 48 4.12 -10.14 31.93
C ASP A 48 4.69 -8.71 31.97
N PHE A 49 4.20 -7.89 32.90
CA PHE A 49 4.60 -6.48 33.04
C PHE A 49 6.11 -6.28 33.27
N VAL A 50 6.71 -7.11 34.14
CA VAL A 50 8.13 -6.97 34.48
C VAL A 50 9.02 -7.26 33.27
N LYS A 51 8.61 -8.21 32.43
CA LYS A 51 9.36 -8.56 31.23
C LYS A 51 9.23 -7.46 30.18
N LEU A 52 8.01 -6.99 29.90
CA LEU A 52 7.75 -5.91 28.92
C LEU A 52 8.43 -4.58 29.26
N THR A 53 8.74 -4.34 30.54
CA THR A 53 9.44 -3.12 30.99
C THR A 53 10.96 -3.25 30.99
N THR A 54 11.51 -4.48 30.97
CA THR A 54 12.94 -4.72 31.05
C THR A 54 13.55 -5.20 29.73
N THR A 55 12.79 -5.92 28.92
CA THR A 55 13.22 -6.48 27.64
C THR A 55 12.32 -6.03 26.50
N CYS A 56 12.88 -5.91 25.29
CA CYS A 56 12.11 -5.63 24.09
C CYS A 56 11.64 -6.94 23.45
N CYS A 57 10.43 -7.38 23.83
CA CYS A 57 9.87 -8.64 23.37
C CYS A 57 9.51 -8.59 21.87
N GLY A 58 9.78 -9.67 21.14
CA GLY A 58 9.44 -9.79 19.71
C GLY A 58 10.45 -9.20 18.71
N VAL A 59 11.58 -8.66 19.19
CA VAL A 59 12.71 -8.29 18.32
C VAL A 59 13.40 -9.54 17.78
N ASN A 60 13.45 -10.60 18.57
CA ASN A 60 14.01 -11.86 18.12
C ASN A 60 13.01 -12.64 17.26
N ILE A 61 13.36 -12.84 15.99
CA ILE A 61 12.54 -13.54 14.99
C ILE A 61 13.12 -14.95 14.70
N HIS A 62 14.29 -15.25 15.23
CA HIS A 62 15.00 -16.47 14.88
C HIS A 62 14.39 -17.69 15.57
N SER A 63 14.26 -18.77 14.79
CA SER A 63 13.89 -20.09 15.31
C SER A 63 15.14 -20.96 15.46
N GLU A 64 15.07 -22.02 16.26
CA GLU A 64 16.19 -22.94 16.49
C GLU A 64 16.79 -23.49 15.19
N ASN A 65 15.97 -23.65 14.15
CA ASN A 65 16.40 -24.06 12.80
C ASN A 65 17.49 -23.16 12.19
N VAL A 66 17.61 -21.90 12.64
CA VAL A 66 18.64 -20.96 12.16
C VAL A 66 20.04 -21.35 12.65
N LEU A 67 20.16 -22.10 13.75
CA LEU A 67 21.44 -22.61 14.24
C LEU A 67 22.08 -23.61 13.28
N GLU A 68 21.26 -24.37 12.55
CA GLU A 68 21.72 -25.40 11.63
C GLU A 68 22.04 -24.85 10.23
N MET A 69 21.55 -23.65 9.90
CA MET A 69 21.74 -23.05 8.58
C MET A 69 23.10 -22.39 8.37
N TYR A 70 23.75 -21.92 9.44
CA TYR A 70 25.01 -21.19 9.35
C TYR A 70 26.02 -21.68 10.40
N GLU A 71 27.31 -21.52 10.10
CA GLU A 71 28.39 -21.79 11.03
C GLU A 71 28.50 -20.64 12.05
N TRP A 72 27.71 -20.74 13.13
CA TRP A 72 27.77 -19.79 14.23
C TRP A 72 28.91 -20.12 15.20
N THR A 73 29.55 -19.08 15.73
CA THR A 73 30.46 -19.23 16.87
C THR A 73 29.70 -19.56 18.14
N ASP A 74 30.32 -20.27 19.08
CA ASP A 74 29.64 -20.74 20.30
C ASP A 74 29.12 -19.60 21.19
N GLU A 75 29.77 -18.44 21.14
CA GLU A 75 29.31 -17.22 21.81
C GLU A 75 28.02 -16.68 21.20
N GLN A 76 27.94 -16.62 19.86
CA GLN A 76 26.77 -16.14 19.14
C GLN A 76 25.57 -17.06 19.35
N LYS A 77 25.77 -18.39 19.38
CA LYS A 77 24.70 -19.37 19.65
C LYS A 77 24.01 -19.12 20.99
N LYS A 78 24.78 -18.69 22.00
CA LYS A 78 24.27 -18.43 23.34
C LYS A 78 23.42 -17.15 23.39
N THR A 79 23.82 -16.11 22.66
CA THR A 79 23.12 -14.81 22.66
C THR A 79 22.01 -14.71 21.62
N LEU A 80 21.96 -15.58 20.63
CA LEU A 80 21.03 -15.49 19.49
C LEU A 80 19.56 -15.58 19.91
N PHE A 81 19.27 -16.35 20.96
CA PHE A 81 17.90 -16.55 21.45
C PHE A 81 17.49 -15.55 22.52
N ASP A 82 18.45 -14.81 23.09
CA ASP A 82 18.18 -13.86 24.15
C ASP A 82 17.57 -12.57 23.59
N GLU A 83 16.52 -12.09 24.24
CA GLU A 83 15.89 -10.81 23.89
C GLU A 83 16.76 -9.63 24.35
N PRO A 84 16.88 -8.57 23.54
CA PRO A 84 17.66 -7.40 23.92
C PRO A 84 17.01 -6.70 25.12
N LYS A 85 17.83 -6.43 26.15
CA LYS A 85 17.43 -5.66 27.33
C LYS A 85 17.42 -4.18 27.01
N LEU A 86 16.45 -3.47 27.58
CA LEU A 86 16.38 -2.01 27.50
C LEU A 86 17.54 -1.41 28.32
N LYS A 87 18.20 -0.43 27.71
CA LYS A 87 19.34 0.30 28.30
C LYS A 87 18.81 1.55 29.02
N PRO A 88 19.62 2.20 29.87
CA PRO A 88 19.24 3.51 30.42
C PRO A 88 19.22 4.59 29.32
N ASP A 89 18.42 5.64 29.52
CA ASP A 89 18.19 6.71 28.53
C ASP A 89 19.48 7.38 28.04
N SER A 90 20.52 7.44 28.87
CA SER A 90 21.82 8.06 28.53
C SER A 90 22.62 7.31 27.46
N GLU A 91 22.33 6.02 27.22
CA GLU A 91 23.00 5.26 26.16
C GLU A 91 22.35 5.45 24.79
N TYR A 92 21.11 5.95 24.76
CA TYR A 92 20.39 6.19 23.51
C TYR A 92 20.78 7.55 22.93
N PRO A 93 20.75 7.69 21.59
CA PRO A 93 21.13 8.94 20.96
C PRO A 93 20.08 10.03 21.21
N ASP A 94 20.54 11.28 21.36
CA ASP A 94 19.69 12.43 21.72
C ASP A 94 18.52 12.68 20.76
N TRP A 95 18.69 12.34 19.47
CA TRP A 95 17.63 12.52 18.47
C TRP A 95 16.39 11.65 18.74
N LEU A 96 16.51 10.55 19.49
CA LEU A 96 15.39 9.67 19.83
C LEU A 96 14.32 10.41 20.65
N TRP A 97 14.74 11.41 21.42
CA TRP A 97 13.89 12.17 22.34
C TRP A 97 13.37 13.47 21.72
N THR A 98 13.53 13.66 20.41
CA THR A 98 13.01 14.84 19.71
C THR A 98 11.49 14.77 19.56
N GLU A 99 10.82 15.92 19.71
CA GLU A 99 9.36 16.02 19.60
C GLU A 99 8.87 15.49 18.25
N ASP A 100 9.59 15.78 17.18
CA ASP A 100 9.27 15.31 15.82
C ASP A 100 9.21 13.77 15.71
N PHE A 101 10.02 13.05 16.49
CA PHE A 101 10.06 11.58 16.47
C PHE A 101 9.02 10.96 17.40
N LEU A 102 8.78 11.57 18.56
CA LEU A 102 7.85 11.05 19.57
C LEU A 102 6.39 11.40 19.28
N THR A 103 6.13 12.47 18.53
CA THR A 103 4.77 12.92 18.24
C THR A 103 4.19 12.25 17.00
N ASP A 104 3.00 11.68 17.14
CA ASP A 104 2.24 11.19 16.00
C ASP A 104 1.73 12.39 15.18
N ILE A 105 2.15 12.52 13.91
CA ILE A 105 1.70 13.58 13.00
C ILE A 105 0.16 13.70 12.96
N ASN A 106 -0.55 12.60 13.13
CA ASN A 106 -2.01 12.59 13.09
C ASN A 106 -2.67 13.23 14.33
N SER A 107 -2.02 13.24 15.50
CA SER A 107 -2.60 13.81 16.72
C SER A 107 -2.45 15.33 16.82
N ILE A 108 -1.48 15.91 16.10
CA ILE A 108 -1.23 17.36 16.12
C ILE A 108 -2.25 18.08 15.25
N ASN A 109 -2.77 19.22 15.71
CA ASN A 109 -3.64 20.08 14.90
C ASN A 109 -2.80 20.94 13.95
N ILE A 110 -3.27 21.19 12.73
CA ILE A 110 -2.51 21.97 11.74
C ILE A 110 -2.34 23.44 12.16
N GLU A 111 -3.33 23.98 12.87
CA GLU A 111 -3.34 25.38 13.33
C GLU A 111 -2.28 25.68 14.39
N SER A 112 -1.83 24.66 15.14
CA SER A 112 -0.79 24.82 16.15
C SER A 112 0.63 24.79 15.58
N ILE A 113 0.79 24.44 14.30
CA ILE A 113 2.10 24.33 13.66
C ILE A 113 2.39 25.63 12.91
N GLU A 114 3.63 26.12 13.01
CA GLU A 114 4.07 27.28 12.25
C GLU A 114 4.03 26.99 10.73
N PRO A 115 3.35 27.84 9.93
CA PRO A 115 3.29 27.67 8.48
C PRO A 115 4.67 27.76 7.83
N GLY A 116 4.99 26.80 6.96
CA GLY A 116 6.26 26.76 6.23
C GLY A 116 7.31 25.81 6.80
N THR A 117 7.06 25.21 7.96
CA THR A 117 7.88 24.12 8.50
C THR A 117 7.64 22.80 7.75
N ASP A 118 8.62 21.90 7.72
CA ASP A 118 8.47 20.58 7.09
C ASP A 118 7.34 19.74 7.74
N LEU A 119 7.16 19.89 9.05
CA LEU A 119 6.11 19.23 9.81
C LEU A 119 4.71 19.70 9.37
N TYR A 120 4.55 21.00 9.11
CA TYR A 120 3.31 21.57 8.59
C TYR A 120 2.92 20.95 7.26
N TRP A 121 3.86 20.84 6.31
CA TRP A 121 3.59 20.26 4.99
C TRP A 121 3.25 18.77 5.07
N LYS A 122 3.98 17.99 5.87
CA LYS A 122 3.65 16.57 6.11
C LYS A 122 2.26 16.41 6.70
N LYS A 123 1.85 17.30 7.62
CA LYS A 123 0.49 17.30 8.17
C LYS A 123 -0.56 17.66 7.11
N PHE A 124 -0.27 18.66 6.29
CA PHE A 124 -1.14 19.09 5.20
C PHE A 124 -1.38 17.95 4.20
N GLU A 125 -0.33 17.28 3.73
CA GLU A 125 -0.44 16.13 2.83
C GLU A 125 -1.23 14.98 3.46
N ALA A 126 -1.03 14.72 4.76
CA ALA A 126 -1.79 13.71 5.49
C ALA A 126 -3.29 14.06 5.54
N LEU A 127 -3.64 15.32 5.77
CA LEU A 127 -5.03 15.80 5.77
C LEU A 127 -5.64 15.76 4.37
N GLU A 128 -4.90 16.17 3.35
CA GLU A 128 -5.34 16.09 1.96
C GLU A 128 -5.63 14.63 1.56
N LYS A 129 -4.76 13.70 1.95
CA LYS A 129 -4.99 12.27 1.74
C LYS A 129 -6.23 11.77 2.47
N GLN A 130 -6.43 12.14 3.73
CA GLN A 130 -7.63 11.79 4.50
C GLN A 130 -8.89 12.35 3.84
N TYR A 131 -8.85 13.60 3.39
CA TYR A 131 -9.93 14.22 2.62
C TYR A 131 -10.21 13.42 1.34
N ASN A 132 -9.18 13.10 0.57
CA ASN A 132 -9.33 12.35 -0.66
C ASN A 132 -9.90 10.94 -0.44
N ASP A 133 -9.46 10.25 0.61
CA ASP A 133 -9.98 8.94 0.98
C ASP A 133 -11.46 9.03 1.39
N LEU A 134 -11.83 10.02 2.21
CA LEU A 134 -13.21 10.22 2.65
C LEU A 134 -14.16 10.57 1.49
N TYR A 135 -13.75 11.49 0.61
CA TYR A 135 -14.63 12.02 -0.44
C TYR A 135 -14.57 11.22 -1.76
N PHE A 136 -13.40 10.67 -2.14
CA PHE A 136 -13.20 10.06 -3.47
C PHE A 136 -12.95 8.54 -3.47
N ALA A 137 -12.60 7.92 -2.33
CA ALA A 137 -12.40 6.47 -2.29
C ALA A 137 -13.70 5.69 -2.00
N TRP A 138 -14.64 6.27 -1.26
CA TRP A 138 -15.90 5.62 -0.88
C TRP A 138 -17.08 5.90 -1.81
N HIS A 139 -16.99 6.92 -2.66
CA HIS A 139 -18.03 7.21 -3.63
C HIS A 139 -17.51 7.09 -5.07
N GLU A 140 -17.78 5.94 -5.70
CA GLU A 140 -17.56 5.68 -7.13
C GLU A 140 -18.25 6.74 -8.01
N GLU A 141 -19.44 7.19 -7.59
CA GLU A 141 -20.23 8.26 -8.23
C GLU A 141 -19.50 9.62 -8.29
N TYR A 142 -18.68 9.96 -7.29
CA TYR A 142 -17.95 11.23 -7.30
C TYR A 142 -16.74 11.21 -8.24
N ARG A 143 -16.14 10.03 -8.50
CA ARG A 143 -15.11 9.89 -9.55
C ARG A 143 -15.71 10.07 -10.93
N GLU A 144 -16.85 9.43 -11.19
CA GLU A 144 -17.51 9.49 -12.50
C GLU A 144 -18.02 10.90 -12.83
N ASN A 145 -18.44 11.67 -11.83
CA ASN A 145 -18.92 13.06 -12.02
C ASN A 145 -17.81 14.11 -12.18
N GLN A 146 -16.57 13.82 -11.76
CA GLN A 146 -15.40 14.72 -11.93
C GLN A 146 -14.64 14.44 -13.23
N LEU A 147 -14.72 13.22 -13.77
CA LEU A 147 -14.29 12.96 -15.13
C LEU A 147 -15.23 13.76 -16.05
N PRO A 148 -14.70 14.60 -16.96
CA PRO A 148 -15.55 15.16 -18.01
C PRO A 148 -16.23 13.95 -18.67
N PRO A 149 -17.56 13.96 -18.74
CA PRO A 149 -18.27 12.77 -19.18
C PRO A 149 -17.78 12.41 -20.59
N LEU A 150 -17.59 11.11 -20.84
CA LEU A 150 -16.96 10.58 -22.07
C LEU A 150 -17.70 10.91 -23.38
N HIS A 151 -18.73 11.74 -23.34
CA HIS A 151 -19.45 12.16 -24.54
C HIS A 151 -18.64 13.19 -25.34
N GLU A 152 -18.07 12.65 -26.42
CA GLU A 152 -17.76 13.30 -27.69
C GLU A 152 -16.60 14.30 -27.66
N LEU A 153 -15.38 13.75 -27.70
CA LEU A 153 -14.29 14.41 -28.41
C LEU A 153 -14.68 14.50 -29.90
N GLU A 154 -15.47 15.52 -30.25
CA GLU A 154 -15.61 15.93 -31.64
C GLU A 154 -14.23 16.39 -32.13
N PHE A 155 -13.58 15.57 -32.95
CA PHE A 155 -12.40 15.98 -33.69
C PHE A 155 -12.83 17.08 -34.68
N LYS A 156 -12.80 18.35 -34.23
CA LYS A 156 -13.01 19.53 -35.07
C LYS A 156 -11.80 19.75 -35.96
N SER A 157 -11.67 18.89 -36.97
CA SER A 157 -10.72 19.09 -38.05
C SER A 157 -11.05 20.42 -38.73
N HIS A 158 -10.10 21.34 -38.80
CA HIS A 158 -10.25 22.62 -39.52
C HIS A 158 -10.22 22.45 -41.05
N PHE A 159 -10.14 21.21 -41.53
CA PHE A 159 -10.29 20.95 -42.94
C PHE A 159 -11.76 21.19 -43.32
N PRO A 160 -12.04 21.89 -44.44
CA PRO A 160 -13.40 21.95 -44.95
C PRO A 160 -13.95 20.53 -45.08
N ASN A 161 -15.24 20.31 -44.83
CA ASN A 161 -15.89 19.01 -45.01
C ASN A 161 -15.73 18.55 -46.47
N VAL A 162 -14.61 17.88 -46.76
CA VAL A 162 -14.34 17.28 -48.05
C VAL A 162 -15.13 15.98 -48.06
N GLU A 163 -16.18 15.91 -48.86
CA GLU A 163 -16.85 14.64 -49.15
C GLU A 163 -15.84 13.68 -49.78
N ILE A 164 -15.29 12.78 -48.97
CA ILE A 164 -14.36 11.76 -49.46
C ILE A 164 -15.19 10.74 -50.24
N LYS A 165 -15.35 10.97 -51.55
CA LYS A 165 -15.98 10.01 -52.44
C LYS A 165 -15.20 8.69 -52.38
N PRO A 166 -15.86 7.55 -52.12
CA PRO A 166 -15.18 6.27 -52.08
C PRO A 166 -14.51 6.01 -53.43
N ARG A 167 -13.19 5.76 -53.42
CA ARG A 167 -12.44 5.47 -54.64
C ARG A 167 -13.06 4.27 -55.37
N ALA A 168 -13.12 4.38 -56.70
CA ALA A 168 -13.60 3.30 -57.56
C ALA A 168 -12.89 1.97 -57.24
N LYS A 169 -13.65 0.87 -57.25
CA LYS A 169 -13.16 -0.47 -56.89
C LYS A 169 -11.96 -0.91 -57.73
N SER A 170 -11.88 -0.46 -58.98
CA SER A 170 -10.76 -0.70 -59.90
C SER A 170 -9.43 -0.09 -59.39
N LEU A 171 -9.47 1.12 -58.83
CA LEU A 171 -8.29 1.79 -58.28
C LEU A 171 -7.82 1.14 -56.97
N LYS A 172 -8.77 0.74 -56.10
CA LYS A 172 -8.44 -0.02 -54.88
C LYS A 172 -7.72 -1.32 -55.23
N ASN A 173 -8.25 -2.08 -56.19
CA ASN A 173 -7.64 -3.33 -56.64
C ASN A 173 -6.27 -3.12 -57.29
N ARG A 174 -6.07 -2.01 -58.01
CA ARG A 174 -4.77 -1.68 -58.62
C ARG A 174 -3.72 -1.33 -57.56
N ILE A 175 -4.10 -0.58 -56.53
CA ILE A 175 -3.22 -0.23 -55.39
C ILE A 175 -2.83 -1.49 -54.59
N ILE A 176 -3.82 -2.35 -54.30
CA ILE A 176 -3.58 -3.62 -53.59
C ILE A 176 -2.63 -4.50 -54.41
N LYS A 177 -2.82 -4.61 -55.73
CA LYS A 177 -1.93 -5.39 -56.61
C LYS A 177 -0.54 -4.77 -56.81
N SER A 178 -0.41 -3.45 -56.70
CA SER A 178 0.89 -2.76 -56.76
C SER A 178 1.65 -2.77 -55.44
N ALA A 179 1.01 -3.20 -54.35
CA ALA A 179 1.67 -3.27 -53.05
C ALA A 179 2.70 -4.42 -53.06
N PRO A 180 3.95 -4.17 -52.65
CA PRO A 180 5.05 -5.13 -52.79
C PRO A 180 4.87 -6.43 -51.98
N TYR A 181 3.95 -6.45 -51.02
CA TYR A 181 3.63 -7.60 -50.17
C TYR A 181 2.39 -8.39 -50.65
N ALA A 182 1.67 -7.94 -51.67
CA ALA A 182 0.43 -8.60 -52.11
C ALA A 182 0.65 -9.74 -53.11
N SER A 183 1.89 -9.96 -53.57
CA SER A 183 2.28 -11.05 -54.48
C SER A 183 3.11 -12.14 -53.81
N GLN A 184 3.08 -12.24 -52.48
CA GLN A 184 3.65 -13.35 -51.70
C GLN A 184 2.57 -14.37 -51.34
#